data_AF-A0A920THC3-F1
#
_entry.id   AF-A0A920THC3-F1
#
_cell.length_a   1.000
_cell.length_b   1.000
_cell.length_c   1.000
_cell.angle_alpha   90.00
_cell.angle_beta   90.00
_cell.angle_gamma   90.00
#
_symmetry.space_group_name_H-M   'P 1'
#
loop_
_entity.id
_entity.type
_entity.pdbx_description
1 polymer ?
#
loop_
_entity_poly.entity_id
_entity_poly.type
_entity_poly.pdbx_seq_one_letter_code
_entity_poly.pdbx_strand_id
1 'polypeptide(L)'
;MLKSIRKIGIRKDSQWNVPEPELAIVLYKGAILGYTIGNDVSSRSIEGENPLYLPQAKIYDKSCSIGPCLVITESLAHPENLNIECTISREGNLVFQETTSTSLLTRSFEDLASWLQLHNRVPEMTSLLTGTAIVPPPEFTLLQDE
;
A
#
# COMPACT_ATOMS: atom_id res chain seq x y z
N MET A 1 -16.68 -7.45 4.54
CA MET A 1 -15.42 -6.92 4.00
C MET A 1 -15.79 -5.88 2.92
N LEU A 2 -15.48 -4.60 3.17
CA LEU A 2 -15.76 -3.53 2.20
C LEU A 2 -14.73 -3.63 1.06
N LYS A 3 -15.18 -3.74 -0.20
CA LYS A 3 -14.30 -3.82 -1.38
C LYS A 3 -14.22 -2.46 -2.07
N SER A 4 -13.02 -2.03 -2.43
CA SER A 4 -12.87 -0.98 -3.43
C SER A 4 -13.46 -1.46 -4.76
N ILE A 5 -14.29 -0.62 -5.39
CA ILE A 5 -15.01 -0.94 -6.64
C ILE A 5 -14.23 -0.56 -7.91
N ARG A 6 -13.03 -0.01 -7.79
CA ARG A 6 -12.23 0.46 -8.92
C ARG A 6 -11.09 -0.50 -9.23
N LYS A 7 -10.88 -0.79 -10.52
CA LYS A 7 -9.74 -1.58 -11.01
C LYS A 7 -8.43 -0.82 -10.76
N ILE A 8 -7.39 -1.54 -10.33
CA ILE A 8 -6.00 -1.05 -10.27
C ILE A 8 -5.33 -1.10 -11.65
N GLY A 9 -4.23 -0.37 -11.80
CA GLY A 9 -3.41 -0.37 -13.00
C GLY A 9 -2.36 -1.47 -12.97
N ILE A 10 -2.04 -2.02 -14.14
CA ILE A 10 -0.93 -2.97 -14.33
C ILE A 10 -0.15 -2.54 -15.56
N ARG A 11 1.17 -2.41 -15.41
CA ARG A 11 2.06 -2.02 -16.49
C ARG A 11 2.30 -3.20 -17.44
N LYS A 12 2.14 -2.97 -18.75
CA LYS A 12 2.34 -4.00 -19.79
C LYS A 12 3.81 -4.34 -20.04
N ASP A 13 4.71 -3.42 -19.72
CA ASP A 13 6.16 -3.57 -19.84
C ASP A 13 6.80 -4.13 -18.57
N SER A 14 5.99 -4.58 -17.61
CA SER A 14 6.44 -5.25 -16.39
C SER A 14 5.94 -6.69 -16.39
N GLN A 15 6.85 -7.65 -16.21
CA GLN A 15 6.51 -9.08 -16.14
C GLN A 15 6.11 -9.51 -14.72
N TRP A 16 6.49 -8.71 -13.71
CA TRP A 16 6.21 -8.99 -12.30
C TRP A 16 5.56 -7.77 -11.65
N ASN A 17 4.23 -7.83 -11.48
CA ASN A 17 3.43 -6.80 -10.85
C ASN A 17 2.76 -7.37 -9.61
N VAL A 18 2.85 -6.68 -8.48
CA VAL A 18 2.33 -7.17 -7.20
C VAL A 18 1.52 -6.10 -6.49
N PRO A 19 0.47 -6.47 -5.74
CA PRO A 19 -0.10 -5.60 -4.74
C PRO A 19 0.84 -5.55 -3.52
N GLU A 20 0.87 -4.41 -2.85
CA GLU A 20 1.56 -4.24 -1.57
C GLU A 20 0.52 -3.73 -0.58
N PRO A 21 -0.06 -4.63 0.23
CA PRO A 21 -1.10 -4.29 1.20
C PRO A 21 -0.50 -3.56 2.40
N GLU A 22 -0.98 -2.35 2.66
CA GLU A 22 -0.39 -1.48 3.69
C GLU A 22 -1.45 -0.83 4.56
N LEU A 23 -1.09 -0.53 5.81
CA LEU A 23 -1.78 0.52 6.54
C LEU A 23 -1.32 1.87 5.97
N ALA A 24 -2.26 2.78 5.75
CA ALA A 24 -1.94 4.14 5.40
C ALA A 24 -2.39 5.08 6.51
N ILE A 25 -1.53 6.04 6.87
CA ILE A 25 -1.87 7.13 7.79
C ILE A 25 -2.31 8.36 6.99
N VAL A 26 -3.30 9.09 7.47
CA VAL A 26 -3.77 10.34 6.87
C VAL A 26 -3.38 11.50 7.76
N LEU A 27 -2.73 12.51 7.19
CA LEU A 27 -2.22 13.65 7.94
C LEU A 27 -3.18 14.85 7.87
N TYR A 28 -3.36 15.52 9.01
CA TYR A 28 -4.02 16.81 9.11
C TYR A 28 -3.30 17.70 10.12
N LYS A 29 -2.93 18.93 9.71
CA LYS A 29 -2.13 19.90 10.47
C LYS A 29 -0.85 19.30 11.04
N GLY A 30 -0.23 18.41 10.26
CA GLY A 30 1.02 17.72 10.59
C GLY A 30 0.91 16.58 11.60
N ALA A 31 -0.29 16.26 12.08
CA ALA A 31 -0.56 15.12 12.96
C ALA A 31 -1.32 14.01 12.21
N ILE A 32 -1.29 12.80 12.76
CA ILE A 32 -2.05 11.65 12.23
C ILE A 32 -3.53 11.83 12.60
N LEU A 33 -4.35 12.12 11.60
CA LEU A 33 -5.81 12.22 11.71
C LEU A 33 -6.47 10.85 11.84
N GLY A 34 -5.93 9.86 11.14
CA GLY A 34 -6.51 8.53 11.11
C GLY A 34 -5.82 7.59 10.13
N TYR A 35 -6.46 6.46 9.92
CA TYR A 35 -5.91 5.30 9.24
C TYR A 35 -6.86 4.79 8.17
N THR A 36 -6.30 4.22 7.09
CA THR A 36 -7.05 3.59 6.01
C THR A 36 -6.22 2.46 5.40
N ILE A 37 -6.80 1.65 4.52
CA ILE A 37 -6.06 0.60 3.83
C ILE A 37 -5.49 1.18 2.55
N GLY A 38 -4.22 0.86 2.27
CA GLY A 38 -3.51 1.19 1.04
C GLY A 38 -3.13 -0.07 0.26
N ASN A 39 -3.06 0.07 -1.06
CA ASN A 39 -2.39 -0.88 -1.94
C ASN A 39 -1.41 -0.10 -2.83
N ASP A 40 -0.11 -0.33 -2.62
CA ASP A 40 0.98 0.23 -3.43
C ASP A 40 1.36 -0.74 -4.57
N VAL A 41 0.67 -0.64 -5.70
CA VAL A 41 0.85 -1.59 -6.80
C VAL A 41 2.20 -1.35 -7.47
N SER A 42 3.01 -2.39 -7.49
CA SER A 42 4.44 -2.26 -7.79
C SER A 42 4.85 -3.13 -8.96
N SER A 43 5.45 -2.51 -9.98
CA SER A 43 6.09 -3.21 -11.09
C SER A 43 7.50 -3.65 -10.71
N ARG A 44 7.58 -4.71 -9.90
CA ARG A 44 8.81 -5.22 -9.29
C ARG A 44 9.89 -5.63 -10.29
N SER A 45 9.53 -6.06 -11.50
CA SER A 45 10.57 -6.34 -12.53
C SER A 45 11.31 -5.07 -12.96
N ILE A 46 10.61 -3.93 -13.04
CA ILE A 46 11.22 -2.63 -13.37
C ILE A 46 12.03 -2.12 -12.17
N GLU A 47 11.47 -2.20 -10.96
CA GLU A 47 12.14 -1.81 -9.72
C GLU A 47 13.45 -2.58 -9.49
N GLY A 48 13.41 -3.90 -9.69
CA GLY A 48 14.55 -4.79 -9.47
C GLY A 48 15.66 -4.66 -10.53
N GLU A 49 15.37 -4.10 -11.69
CA GLU A 49 16.37 -3.87 -12.74
C GLU A 49 17.34 -2.75 -12.35
N ASN A 50 16.82 -1.64 -11.84
CA ASN A 50 17.63 -0.51 -11.41
C ASN A 50 16.89 0.32 -10.36
N PRO A 51 17.51 0.67 -9.21
CA PRO A 51 16.90 1.54 -8.20
C PRO A 51 16.43 2.90 -8.75
N LEU A 52 17.06 3.40 -9.81
CA LEU A 52 16.66 4.65 -10.47
C LEU A 52 15.30 4.55 -11.19
N TYR A 53 14.78 3.34 -11.40
CA TYR A 53 13.48 3.11 -12.04
C TYR A 53 12.33 3.01 -11.06
N LEU A 54 12.58 3.11 -9.74
CA LEU A 54 11.56 3.07 -8.71
C LEU A 54 10.38 4.03 -8.99
N PRO A 55 10.59 5.31 -9.42
CA PRO A 55 9.46 6.16 -9.77
C PRO A 55 8.59 5.61 -10.91
N GLN A 56 9.19 4.99 -11.93
CA GLN A 56 8.45 4.39 -13.05
C GLN A 56 7.68 3.13 -12.61
N ALA A 57 8.24 2.38 -11.66
CA ALA A 57 7.66 1.16 -11.12
C ALA A 57 6.50 1.40 -10.14
N LYS A 58 6.38 2.62 -9.58
CA LYS A 58 5.39 2.99 -8.54
C LYS A 58 4.40 4.07 -8.98
N ILE A 59 4.76 4.93 -9.94
CA ILE A 59 3.96 6.09 -10.36
C ILE A 59 3.45 5.87 -11.78
N TYR A 60 2.20 5.42 -11.90
CA TYR A 60 1.48 5.26 -13.17
C TYR A 60 -0.04 5.29 -12.93
N ASP A 61 -0.84 5.31 -14.00
CA ASP A 61 -2.30 5.35 -13.86
C ASP A 61 -2.81 4.19 -12.99
N LYS A 62 -3.53 4.52 -11.91
CA LYS A 62 -4.12 3.57 -10.95
C LYS A 62 -3.11 2.65 -10.24
N SER A 63 -1.87 3.11 -10.06
CA SER A 63 -0.85 2.37 -9.29
C SER A 63 -1.10 2.35 -7.78
N CYS A 64 -2.00 3.19 -7.27
CA CYS A 64 -2.33 3.26 -5.85
C CYS A 64 -3.84 3.23 -5.64
N SER A 65 -4.30 2.45 -4.66
CA SER A 65 -5.69 2.48 -4.19
C SER A 65 -5.75 2.65 -2.68
N ILE A 66 -6.62 3.53 -2.21
CA ILE A 66 -6.79 3.88 -0.80
C ILE A 66 -8.27 3.78 -0.43
N GLY A 67 -8.58 3.26 0.76
CA GLY A 67 -9.94 3.19 1.28
C GLY A 67 -10.20 1.88 2.02
N PRO A 68 -11.44 1.38 2.08
CA PRO A 68 -12.68 2.01 1.61
C PRO A 68 -13.20 3.10 2.56
N CYS A 69 -12.63 3.21 3.77
CA CYS A 69 -12.99 4.21 4.76
C CYS A 69 -11.75 4.78 5.45
N LEU A 70 -11.90 5.95 6.05
CA LEU A 70 -10.95 6.54 6.99
C LEU A 70 -11.48 6.28 8.40
N VAL A 71 -10.64 5.68 9.25
CA VAL A 71 -10.92 5.52 10.68
C VAL A 71 -10.09 6.55 11.43
N ILE A 72 -10.77 7.45 12.14
CA ILE A 72 -10.09 8.50 12.93
C ILE A 72 -9.32 7.87 14.10
N THR A 73 -8.22 8.49 14.49
CA THR A 73 -7.30 7.97 15.52
C THR A 73 -8.01 7.61 16.83
N GLU A 74 -9.01 8.39 17.25
CA GLU A 74 -9.77 8.17 18.48
C GLU A 74 -10.63 6.89 18.44
N SER A 75 -10.94 6.38 17.25
CA SER A 75 -11.77 5.19 17.04
C SER A 75 -10.97 3.91 16.85
N LEU A 76 -9.64 3.99 16.78
CA LEU A 76 -8.77 2.84 16.52
C LEU A 76 -7.74 2.70 17.65
N ALA A 77 -7.98 1.76 18.54
CA ALA A 77 -7.01 1.38 19.55
C ALA A 77 -5.88 0.54 18.91
N HIS A 78 -4.64 0.78 19.34
CA HIS A 78 -3.46 0.01 18.98
C HIS A 78 -3.21 -0.13 17.46
N PRO A 79 -3.12 0.99 16.70
CA PRO A 79 -2.80 0.93 15.27
C PRO A 79 -1.44 0.27 14.98
N GLU A 80 -0.56 0.21 15.97
CA GLU A 80 0.72 -0.50 15.94
C GLU A 80 0.57 -2.02 15.99
N ASN A 81 -0.61 -2.58 16.28
CA ASN A 81 -0.82 -4.04 16.40
C ASN A 81 -2.10 -4.52 15.69
N LEU A 82 -2.19 -4.22 14.40
CA LEU A 82 -3.25 -4.64 13.49
C LEU A 82 -2.78 -5.78 12.60
N ASN A 83 -3.66 -6.77 12.39
CA ASN A 83 -3.47 -7.79 11.36
C ASN A 83 -3.79 -7.20 9.98
N ILE A 84 -2.87 -7.40 9.03
CA ILE A 84 -3.04 -7.08 7.62
C ILE A 84 -3.12 -8.40 6.86
N GLU A 85 -4.15 -8.57 6.04
CA GLU A 85 -4.34 -9.76 5.22
C GLU A 85 -4.47 -9.36 3.74
N CYS A 86 -3.78 -10.09 2.88
CA CYS A 86 -3.92 -9.98 1.44
C CYS A 86 -4.43 -11.30 0.88
N THR A 87 -5.44 -11.19 0.03
CA THR A 87 -6.05 -12.32 -0.66
C THR A 87 -6.17 -11.96 -2.11
N ILE A 88 -5.64 -12.81 -2.99
CA ILE A 88 -5.77 -12.65 -4.43
C ILE A 88 -6.51 -13.85 -4.98
N SER A 89 -7.53 -13.59 -5.78
CA SER A 89 -8.34 -14.60 -6.43
C SER A 89 -8.35 -14.41 -7.94
N ARG A 90 -8.35 -15.51 -8.69
CA ARG A 90 -8.54 -15.54 -10.15
C ARG A 90 -9.67 -16.49 -10.49
N GLU A 91 -10.66 -16.01 -11.23
CA GLU A 91 -11.84 -16.80 -11.62
C GLU A 91 -12.53 -17.47 -10.40
N GLY A 92 -12.52 -16.80 -9.25
CA GLY A 92 -13.08 -17.31 -7.99
C GLY A 92 -12.17 -18.26 -7.21
N ASN A 93 -11.04 -18.68 -7.76
CA ASN A 93 -10.06 -19.52 -7.07
C ASN A 93 -9.04 -18.68 -6.31
N LEU A 94 -8.72 -19.06 -5.08
CA LEU A 94 -7.66 -18.44 -4.30
C LEU A 94 -6.29 -18.79 -4.89
N VAL A 95 -5.50 -17.79 -5.28
CA VAL A 95 -4.16 -17.97 -5.86
C VAL A 95 -3.04 -17.45 -4.97
N PHE A 96 -3.35 -16.59 -4.00
CA PHE A 96 -2.40 -16.09 -3.02
C PHE A 96 -3.14 -15.65 -1.76
N GLN A 97 -2.61 -16.00 -0.58
CA GLN A 97 -3.10 -15.51 0.71
C GLN A 97 -1.94 -15.42 1.68
N GLU A 98 -1.74 -14.25 2.26
CA GLU A 98 -0.75 -14.03 3.31
C GLU A 98 -1.27 -13.02 4.33
N THR A 99 -0.71 -13.10 5.54
CA THR A 99 -1.03 -12.22 6.66
C THR A 99 0.25 -11.68 7.29
N THR A 100 0.21 -10.44 7.76
CA THR A 100 1.27 -9.81 8.56
C THR A 100 0.66 -8.96 9.66
N SER A 101 1.50 -8.34 10.49
CA SER A 101 1.07 -7.42 11.53
C SER A 101 1.85 -6.11 11.45
N THR A 102 1.17 -4.99 11.71
CA THR A 102 1.83 -3.69 11.87
C THR A 102 2.82 -3.68 13.03
N SER A 103 2.73 -4.64 13.97
CA SER A 103 3.68 -4.77 15.08
C SER A 103 5.08 -5.19 14.62
N LEU A 104 5.23 -5.61 13.36
CA LEU A 104 6.51 -5.92 12.73
C LEU A 104 7.14 -4.71 12.03
N LEU A 105 6.46 -3.56 11.98
CA LEU A 105 7.03 -2.34 11.43
C LEU A 105 8.26 -1.92 12.25
N THR A 106 9.34 -1.59 11.54
CA THR A 106 10.62 -1.19 12.16
C THR A 106 10.66 0.30 12.53
N ARG A 107 9.79 1.10 11.92
CA ARG A 107 9.65 2.54 12.17
C ARG A 107 8.24 2.84 12.66
N SER A 108 8.12 3.79 13.58
CA SER A 108 6.81 4.24 14.05
C SER A 108 6.12 5.12 13.00
N PHE A 109 4.80 5.25 13.11
CA PHE A 109 4.04 6.13 12.21
C PHE A 109 4.47 7.59 12.33
N GLU A 110 4.83 8.03 13.53
CA GLU A 110 5.33 9.38 13.80
C GLU A 110 6.71 9.61 13.16
N ASP A 111 7.62 8.63 13.20
CA ASP A 111 8.91 8.73 12.50
C ASP A 111 8.69 8.90 10.99
N LEU A 112 7.87 8.04 10.39
CA LEU A 112 7.53 8.12 8.96
C LEU A 112 6.89 9.47 8.59
N ALA A 113 5.90 9.93 9.37
CA ALA A 113 5.25 11.21 9.17
C ALA A 113 6.22 12.39 9.33
N SER A 114 7.20 12.28 10.23
CA SER A 114 8.22 13.33 10.43
C SER A 114 9.15 13.44 9.23
N TRP A 115 9.61 12.32 8.66
CA TRP A 115 10.44 12.30 7.47
C TRP A 115 9.72 12.83 6.23
N LEU A 116 8.44 12.51 6.06
CA LEU A 116 7.64 13.03 4.95
C LEU A 116 7.51 14.56 4.98
N GLN A 117 7.42 15.16 6.18
CA GLN A 117 7.25 16.60 6.38
C GLN A 117 8.56 17.37 6.45
N LEU A 118 9.68 16.69 6.70
CA LEU A 118 10.99 17.30 6.81
C LEU A 118 11.41 17.92 5.46
N HIS A 119 11.58 19.24 5.45
CA HIS A 119 11.90 20.03 4.25
C HIS A 119 10.89 19.88 3.09
N ASN A 120 9.66 19.45 3.38
CA ASN A 120 8.66 19.19 2.36
C ASN A 120 7.28 19.67 2.83
N ARG A 121 6.68 20.60 2.07
CA ARG A 121 5.32 21.06 2.38
C ARG A 121 4.32 20.01 1.90
N VAL A 122 3.63 19.39 2.85
CA VAL A 122 2.65 18.34 2.60
C VAL A 122 1.23 18.93 2.64
N PRO A 123 0.38 18.72 1.62
CA PRO A 123 -1.02 19.13 1.66
C PRO A 123 -1.81 18.43 2.77
N GLU A 124 -2.83 19.12 3.27
CA GLU A 124 -3.79 18.50 4.20
C GLU A 124 -4.48 17.29 3.57
N MET A 125 -4.77 16.28 4.40
CA MET A 125 -5.34 14.99 4.00
C MET A 125 -4.41 14.11 3.15
N THR A 126 -3.11 14.42 3.11
CA THR A 126 -2.13 13.51 2.47
C THR A 126 -2.14 12.16 3.17
N SER A 127 -2.20 11.10 2.37
CA SER A 127 -2.05 9.72 2.84
C SER A 127 -0.60 9.25 2.65
N LEU A 128 -0.04 8.63 3.68
CA LEU A 128 1.28 8.00 3.65
C LEU A 128 1.11 6.50 3.89
N LEU A 129 1.51 5.69 2.90
CA LEU A 129 1.55 4.24 2.99
C LEU A 129 2.82 3.83 3.77
N THR A 130 2.70 2.90 4.73
CA THR A 130 3.72 2.69 5.78
C THR A 130 4.71 1.54 5.52
N GLY A 131 4.70 0.97 4.33
CA GLY A 131 5.41 -0.23 3.93
C GLY A 131 4.61 -1.53 4.12
N THR A 132 4.94 -2.54 3.32
CA THR A 132 4.39 -3.90 3.40
C THR A 132 5.46 -4.91 3.83
N ALA A 133 5.01 -6.01 4.45
CA ALA A 133 5.80 -7.24 4.60
C ALA A 133 5.23 -8.42 3.79
N ILE A 134 4.12 -8.20 3.07
CA ILE A 134 3.49 -9.18 2.19
C ILE A 134 3.88 -8.82 0.76
N VAL A 135 4.57 -9.74 0.09
CA VAL A 135 5.01 -9.59 -1.30
C VAL A 135 4.87 -10.94 -1.98
N PRO A 136 3.90 -11.10 -2.92
CA PRO A 136 3.82 -12.30 -3.73
C PRO A 136 5.15 -12.63 -4.42
N PRO A 137 5.53 -13.92 -4.52
CA PRO A 137 6.83 -14.32 -5.03
C PRO A 137 6.95 -14.10 -6.56
N PRO A 138 8.16 -14.17 -7.14
CA PRO A 138 8.40 -13.88 -8.57
C PRO A 138 7.63 -14.74 -9.57
N GLU A 139 7.20 -15.94 -9.20
CA GLU A 139 6.33 -16.82 -10.00
C GLU A 139 4.87 -16.33 -10.09
N PHE A 140 4.49 -15.33 -9.28
CA PHE A 140 3.19 -14.68 -9.31
C PHE A 140 3.27 -13.32 -10.01
N THR A 141 2.22 -12.94 -10.74
CA THR A 141 2.05 -11.56 -11.25
C THR A 141 0.57 -11.18 -11.31
N LEU A 142 0.21 -9.94 -11.03
CA LEU A 142 -1.15 -9.46 -11.23
C LEU A 142 -1.51 -9.54 -12.73
N LEU A 143 -2.74 -9.95 -13.00
CA LEU A 143 -3.31 -9.98 -14.35
C LEU A 143 -4.41 -8.92 -14.45
N GLN A 144 -4.51 -8.29 -15.62
CA GLN A 144 -5.59 -7.37 -15.88
C GLN A 144 -6.89 -8.17 -16.06
N ASP A 145 -7.94 -7.79 -15.34
CA ASP A 145 -9.29 -8.32 -15.60
C ASP A 145 -9.69 -7.92 -17.04
N GLU A 146 -10.02 -8.91 -17.87
CA GLU A 146 -10.63 -8.70 -19.20
C GLU A 146 -11.89 -7.82 -19.14
#